data_AF-A0A2A9P0B9-F1
#
_entry.id   AF-A0A2A9P0B9-F1
#
_cell.length_a   1.000
_cell.length_b   1.000
_cell.length_c   1.000
_cell.angle_alpha   90.00
_cell.angle_beta   90.00
_cell.angle_gamma   90.00
#
_symmetry.space_group_name_H-M   'P 1'
#
loop_
_entity.id
_entity.type
_entity.pdbx_description
1 polymer ?
#
loop_
_entity_poly.entity_id
_entity_poly.type
_entity_poly.pdbx_seq_one_letter_code
_entity_poly.pdbx_strand_id
1 'polypeptide(L)'
;MARHPHRLLFLLVALTVSVAATAHLAASLGCGHDHDFAGSSRNFSIQSGGRTRQYRLHLPSAYDKYKPAPLLLAFHGAGDNPVNFEQKTHFSDEHVNRGMIIVYPAGFKKHWEGPKYATPGVDDKTFISDLIGHLLDSYCVDVSRIYATGHSNGGGFVNSLACSPDHGRYFAAVAPVSGAFYTDDTACRPHRLPLPVMEIHGTADRTIPYTGGEGRGGTLPSIAEWLERWARRDGCNTLPVEVGLSSSRVHVLRWTNCHGRDDVLRHVRLDGATHKWPGKDSAFDASPAIVEFLLAHRKV
;
A
#
# COMPACT_ATOMS: atom_id res chain seq x y z
N MET A 1 -67.92 50.34 24.10
CA MET A 1 -67.44 49.06 24.66
C MET A 1 -66.90 48.21 23.53
N ALA A 2 -65.58 48.07 23.41
CA ALA A 2 -64.94 46.99 22.64
C ALA A 2 -63.48 46.87 23.14
N ARG A 3 -63.20 45.84 23.93
CA ARG A 3 -61.85 45.49 24.38
C ARG A 3 -61.26 44.50 23.36
N HIS A 4 -60.13 44.83 22.74
CA HIS A 4 -59.34 43.87 21.98
C HIS A 4 -58.44 43.07 22.93
N PRO A 5 -58.34 41.73 22.79
CA PRO A 5 -57.41 40.93 23.57
C PRO A 5 -56.04 40.87 22.87
N HIS A 6 -54.98 41.21 23.60
CA HIS A 6 -53.60 40.95 23.18
C HIS A 6 -53.32 39.44 23.25
N ARG A 7 -53.03 38.83 22.10
CA ARG A 7 -52.52 37.44 22.04
C ARG A 7 -51.01 37.46 22.34
N LEU A 8 -50.62 36.90 23.48
CA LEU A 8 -49.23 36.58 23.80
C LEU A 8 -48.76 35.44 22.88
N LEU A 9 -47.77 35.69 22.05
CA LEU A 9 -47.11 34.68 21.22
C LEU A 9 -45.96 34.07 22.04
N PHE A 10 -46.11 32.84 22.51
CA PHE A 10 -45.03 32.09 23.13
C PHE A 10 -44.06 31.61 22.05
N LEU A 11 -42.84 32.16 22.01
CA LEU A 11 -41.75 31.61 21.21
C LEU A 11 -41.21 30.35 21.91
N LEU A 12 -41.49 29.18 21.34
CA LEU A 12 -40.81 27.93 21.67
C LEU A 12 -39.42 27.95 21.01
N VAL A 13 -38.38 28.19 21.80
CA VAL A 13 -36.99 28.02 21.37
C VAL A 13 -36.68 26.52 21.40
N ALA A 14 -36.71 25.88 20.23
CA ALA A 14 -36.23 24.51 20.09
C ALA A 14 -34.70 24.50 20.20
N LEU A 15 -34.15 23.99 21.31
CA LEU A 15 -32.73 23.68 21.40
C LEU A 15 -32.42 22.49 20.48
N THR A 16 -31.82 22.76 19.33
CA THR A 16 -31.20 21.73 18.50
C THR A 16 -29.86 21.34 19.14
N VAL A 17 -29.82 20.19 19.82
CA VAL A 17 -28.55 19.56 20.21
C VAL A 17 -27.89 19.06 18.94
N SER A 18 -26.88 19.79 18.46
CA SER A 18 -25.99 19.29 17.41
C SER A 18 -25.11 18.21 18.05
N VAL A 19 -25.46 16.95 17.82
CA VAL A 19 -24.52 15.85 18.05
C VAL A 19 -23.45 16.00 16.98
N ALA A 20 -22.31 16.59 17.34
CA ALA A 20 -21.12 16.50 16.51
C ALA A 20 -20.85 15.00 16.31
N ALA A 21 -21.04 14.51 15.09
CA ALA A 21 -20.59 13.18 14.71
C ALA A 21 -19.08 13.18 14.93
N THR A 22 -18.63 12.68 16.07
CA THR A 22 -17.23 12.29 16.24
C THR A 22 -16.99 11.30 15.13
N ALA A 23 -16.21 11.68 14.11
CA ALA A 23 -15.66 10.73 13.17
C ALA A 23 -15.00 9.66 14.03
N HIS A 24 -15.66 8.51 14.17
CA HIS A 24 -15.04 7.36 14.80
C HIS A 24 -13.81 7.12 13.94
N LEU A 25 -12.63 7.45 14.49
CA LEU A 25 -11.37 7.06 13.88
C LEU A 25 -11.52 5.58 13.57
N ALA A 26 -11.24 5.18 12.33
CA ALA A 26 -11.37 3.82 11.84
C ALA A 26 -10.30 2.95 12.54
N ALA A 27 -10.45 2.80 13.85
CA ALA A 27 -9.53 2.16 14.77
C ALA A 27 -9.74 0.65 14.72
N SER A 28 -8.66 -0.09 14.84
CA SER A 28 -8.69 -1.54 15.00
C SER A 28 -8.97 -1.95 16.45
N LEU A 29 -9.24 -3.24 16.64
CA LEU A 29 -9.51 -3.83 17.96
C LEU A 29 -8.28 -3.82 18.88
N GLY A 30 -7.08 -3.75 18.31
CA GLY A 30 -5.81 -3.70 19.02
C GLY A 30 -5.47 -2.35 19.67
N CYS A 31 -6.32 -1.33 19.55
CA CYS A 31 -6.14 -0.09 20.31
C CYS A 31 -6.27 -0.32 21.82
N GLY A 32 -5.38 0.31 22.58
CA GLY A 32 -5.28 0.20 24.05
C GLY A 32 -4.29 -0.85 24.54
N HIS A 33 -3.82 -1.75 23.68
CA HIS A 33 -2.81 -2.74 24.03
C HIS A 33 -1.42 -2.11 24.20
N ASP A 34 -0.72 -2.52 25.25
CA ASP A 34 0.64 -2.09 25.57
C ASP A 34 1.69 -2.83 24.73
N HIS A 35 2.71 -2.09 24.31
CA HIS A 35 3.87 -2.60 23.57
C HIS A 35 5.15 -1.94 24.10
N ASP A 36 6.19 -2.72 24.33
CA ASP A 36 7.43 -2.32 25.01
C ASP A 36 8.58 -1.98 24.05
N PHE A 37 8.30 -1.81 22.76
CA PHE A 37 9.32 -1.73 21.71
C PHE A 37 9.09 -0.64 20.67
N ALA A 38 8.27 0.37 21.00
CA ALA A 38 8.15 1.58 20.19
C ALA A 38 9.55 2.19 19.93
N GLY A 39 9.80 2.59 18.69
CA GLY A 39 11.10 3.06 18.21
C GLY A 39 12.05 1.95 17.75
N SER A 40 11.60 0.69 17.69
CA SER A 40 12.46 -0.43 17.33
C SER A 40 11.73 -1.50 16.51
N SER A 41 12.52 -2.47 16.02
CA SER A 41 12.04 -3.54 15.15
C SER A 41 12.29 -4.92 15.74
N ARG A 42 11.26 -5.77 15.78
CA ARG A 42 11.32 -7.13 16.35
C ARG A 42 10.81 -8.17 15.35
N ASN A 43 11.26 -9.42 15.53
CA ASN A 43 10.82 -10.56 14.73
C ASN A 43 9.72 -11.32 15.47
N PHE A 44 8.70 -11.72 14.73
CA PHE A 44 7.51 -12.41 15.24
C PHE A 44 7.16 -13.60 14.36
N SER A 45 6.21 -14.40 14.82
CA SER A 45 5.67 -15.54 14.08
C SER A 45 4.18 -15.69 14.34
N ILE A 46 3.45 -16.19 13.34
CA ILE A 46 2.05 -16.59 13.45
C ILE A 46 1.84 -17.97 12.84
N GLN A 47 0.78 -18.65 13.25
CA GLN A 47 0.27 -19.83 12.53
C GLN A 47 -0.66 -19.35 11.40
N SER A 48 -0.42 -19.83 10.19
CA SER A 48 -1.29 -19.56 9.03
C SER A 48 -1.16 -20.70 8.02
N GLY A 49 -2.29 -21.13 7.45
CA GLY A 49 -2.32 -22.24 6.48
C GLY A 49 -1.66 -23.52 6.98
N GLY A 50 -1.76 -23.80 8.29
CA GLY A 50 -1.13 -24.96 8.93
C GLY A 50 0.40 -24.87 9.08
N ARG A 51 0.98 -23.68 9.01
CA ARG A 51 2.44 -23.46 9.09
C ARG A 51 2.79 -22.27 9.97
N THR A 52 3.95 -22.35 10.63
CA THR A 52 4.58 -21.18 11.24
C THR A 52 5.11 -20.25 10.13
N ARG A 53 4.60 -19.04 10.08
CA ARG A 53 5.05 -17.96 9.19
C ARG A 53 5.71 -16.86 10.00
N GLN A 54 6.72 -16.20 9.43
CA GLN A 54 7.52 -15.19 10.12
C GLN A 54 7.30 -13.82 9.50
N TYR A 55 7.43 -12.79 10.34
CA TYR A 55 7.48 -11.40 9.90
C TYR A 55 8.34 -10.59 10.85
N ARG A 56 8.80 -9.44 10.37
CA ARG A 56 9.46 -8.42 11.19
C ARG A 56 8.55 -7.20 11.25
N LEU A 57 8.45 -6.59 12.41
CA LEU A 57 7.61 -5.42 12.63
C LEU A 57 8.43 -4.30 13.25
N HIS A 58 8.33 -3.11 12.66
CA HIS A 58 8.80 -1.86 13.23
C HIS A 58 7.63 -1.08 13.80
N LEU A 59 7.71 -0.75 15.08
CA LEU A 59 6.75 0.10 15.75
C LEU A 59 7.37 1.50 15.87
N PRO A 60 6.80 2.55 15.27
CA PRO A 60 7.43 3.88 15.28
C PRO A 60 7.52 4.41 16.73
N SER A 61 8.53 5.23 17.01
CA SER A 61 8.74 5.83 18.35
C SER A 61 7.54 6.65 18.82
N ALA A 62 6.84 7.29 17.88
CA ALA A 62 5.62 8.05 18.11
C ALA A 62 4.34 7.19 18.23
N TYR A 63 4.44 5.85 18.26
CA TYR A 63 3.27 4.98 18.41
C TYR A 63 2.53 5.28 19.72
N ASP A 64 1.24 5.53 19.60
CA ASP A 64 0.33 5.77 20.72
C ASP A 64 -0.79 4.74 20.62
N LYS A 65 -0.91 3.89 21.65
CA LYS A 65 -1.89 2.80 21.69
C LYS A 65 -3.34 3.28 21.62
N TYR A 66 -3.62 4.57 21.78
CA TYR A 66 -4.95 5.17 21.66
C TYR A 66 -5.13 6.01 20.39
N LYS A 67 -4.12 6.13 19.52
CA LYS A 67 -4.20 6.87 18.25
C LYS A 67 -3.92 5.92 17.07
N PRO A 68 -4.93 5.61 16.26
CA PRO A 68 -4.77 4.71 15.12
C PRO A 68 -3.69 5.17 14.12
N ALA A 69 -2.66 4.35 13.95
CA ALA A 69 -1.55 4.58 13.04
C ALA A 69 -1.78 3.88 11.69
N PRO A 70 -1.30 4.42 10.56
CA PRO A 70 -1.30 3.68 9.30
C PRO A 70 -0.44 2.42 9.38
N LEU A 71 -0.76 1.43 8.54
CA LEU A 71 -0.03 0.17 8.44
C LEU A 71 0.54 -0.01 7.03
N LEU A 72 1.84 -0.27 6.91
CA LEU A 72 2.50 -0.61 5.65
C LEU A 72 3.02 -2.05 5.67
N LEU A 73 2.59 -2.88 4.73
CA LEU A 73 3.20 -4.18 4.45
C LEU A 73 4.23 -4.04 3.34
N ALA A 74 5.49 -4.38 3.64
CA ALA A 74 6.64 -4.23 2.76
C ALA A 74 7.22 -5.61 2.36
N PHE A 75 7.01 -5.99 1.10
CA PHE A 75 7.32 -7.32 0.57
C PHE A 75 8.69 -7.37 -0.12
N HIS A 76 9.60 -8.18 0.43
CA HIS A 76 10.95 -8.34 -0.09
C HIS A 76 10.98 -9.06 -1.45
N GLY A 77 12.06 -8.88 -2.22
CA GLY A 77 12.27 -9.58 -3.49
C GLY A 77 12.65 -11.06 -3.33
N ALA A 78 12.63 -11.83 -4.43
CA ALA A 78 13.00 -13.24 -4.41
C ALA A 78 14.42 -13.46 -3.89
N GLY A 79 14.59 -14.41 -2.98
CA GLY A 79 15.88 -14.73 -2.35
C GLY A 79 16.30 -13.78 -1.21
N ASP A 80 15.55 -12.70 -0.97
CA ASP A 80 15.81 -11.73 0.09
C ASP A 80 15.10 -12.13 1.41
N ASN A 81 15.14 -11.26 2.43
CA ASN A 81 14.48 -11.50 3.71
C ASN A 81 14.02 -10.19 4.38
N PRO A 82 13.17 -10.24 5.42
CA PRO A 82 12.65 -9.06 6.11
C PRO A 82 13.70 -8.08 6.65
N VAL A 83 14.78 -8.57 7.26
CA VAL A 83 15.82 -7.71 7.87
C VAL A 83 16.57 -6.93 6.79
N ASN A 84 16.99 -7.62 5.74
CA ASN A 84 17.66 -6.97 4.61
C ASN A 84 16.74 -5.97 3.90
N PHE A 85 15.44 -6.29 3.78
CA PHE A 85 14.49 -5.41 3.10
C PHE A 85 14.19 -4.15 3.91
N GLU A 86 14.09 -4.26 5.24
CA GLU A 86 14.05 -3.10 6.13
C GLU A 86 15.27 -2.19 5.93
N GLN A 87 16.49 -2.76 5.95
CA GLN A 87 17.72 -1.99 5.76
C GLN A 87 17.80 -1.33 4.39
N LYS A 88 17.33 -2.03 3.34
CA LYS A 88 17.36 -1.55 1.96
C LYS A 88 16.36 -0.42 1.71
N THR A 89 15.19 -0.51 2.32
CA THR A 89 14.08 0.43 2.07
C THR A 89 14.03 1.58 3.07
N HIS A 90 14.65 1.46 4.24
CA HIS A 90 14.64 2.50 5.27
C HIS A 90 13.23 2.92 5.73
N PHE A 91 12.17 2.13 5.50
CA PHE A 91 10.83 2.49 5.98
C PHE A 91 10.73 2.53 7.51
N SER A 92 11.70 1.96 8.23
CA SER A 92 11.81 2.03 9.70
C SER A 92 12.66 3.21 10.21
N ASP A 93 13.26 4.00 9.31
CA ASP A 93 14.00 5.22 9.67
C ASP A 93 13.01 6.35 9.97
N GLU A 94 13.17 7.07 11.08
CA GLU A 94 12.25 8.14 11.49
C GLU A 94 12.17 9.32 10.50
N HIS A 95 13.20 9.52 9.67
CA HIS A 95 13.19 10.56 8.64
C HIS A 95 12.31 10.19 7.43
N VAL A 96 12.13 8.89 7.17
CA VAL A 96 11.28 8.35 6.11
C VAL A 96 9.90 7.98 6.66
N ASN A 97 9.85 7.33 7.82
CA ASN A 97 8.64 6.85 8.47
C ASN A 97 7.85 8.02 9.05
N ARG A 98 6.64 8.26 8.53
CA ARG A 98 5.73 9.31 9.00
C ARG A 98 4.71 8.78 10.02
N GLY A 99 5.17 7.96 10.96
CA GLY A 99 4.36 7.39 12.05
C GLY A 99 3.54 6.16 11.67
N MET A 100 3.98 5.40 10.66
CA MET A 100 3.34 4.15 10.23
C MET A 100 3.94 2.95 10.97
N ILE A 101 3.09 1.99 11.31
CA ILE A 101 3.52 0.64 11.69
C ILE A 101 4.00 -0.05 10.40
N ILE A 102 5.24 -0.55 10.38
CA ILE A 102 5.79 -1.22 9.20
C ILE A 102 5.93 -2.70 9.48
N VAL A 103 5.44 -3.52 8.57
CA VAL A 103 5.53 -4.97 8.64
C VAL A 103 6.25 -5.47 7.40
N TYR A 104 7.28 -6.27 7.63
CA TYR A 104 8.09 -6.94 6.61
C TYR A 104 7.85 -8.44 6.74
N PRO A 105 6.85 -9.01 6.03
CA PRO A 105 6.57 -10.44 6.12
C PRO A 105 7.63 -11.25 5.37
N ALA A 106 7.88 -12.49 5.81
CA ALA A 106 8.81 -13.40 5.17
C ALA A 106 8.10 -14.30 4.15
N GLY A 107 8.53 -14.21 2.89
CA GLY A 107 8.11 -15.14 1.84
C GLY A 107 8.58 -16.56 2.16
N PHE A 108 7.76 -17.56 1.84
CA PHE A 108 8.12 -18.96 2.10
C PHE A 108 9.34 -19.36 1.27
N LYS A 109 10.36 -19.93 1.93
CA LYS A 109 11.67 -20.18 1.32
C LYS A 109 12.21 -18.95 0.56
N LYS A 110 11.95 -17.75 1.05
CA LYS A 110 12.37 -16.45 0.48
C LYS A 110 11.71 -16.07 -0.86
N HIS A 111 10.55 -16.64 -1.18
CA HIS A 111 9.81 -16.32 -2.40
C HIS A 111 8.32 -16.13 -2.05
N TRP A 112 7.63 -15.37 -2.90
CA TRP A 112 6.17 -15.21 -2.88
C TRP A 112 5.53 -16.00 -4.01
N GLU A 113 4.32 -16.48 -3.80
CA GLU A 113 3.50 -17.19 -4.79
C GLU A 113 3.26 -16.39 -6.09
N GLY A 114 2.90 -17.11 -7.16
CA GLY A 114 2.66 -16.56 -8.51
C GLY A 114 3.66 -17.05 -9.56
N PRO A 115 4.98 -16.79 -9.43
CA PRO A 115 5.97 -17.23 -10.41
C PRO A 115 6.28 -18.73 -10.34
N LYS A 116 6.72 -19.30 -11.47
CA LYS A 116 7.14 -20.72 -11.61
C LYS A 116 8.21 -21.18 -10.62
N TYR A 117 9.02 -20.26 -10.11
CA TYR A 117 10.08 -20.56 -9.14
C TYR A 117 9.61 -20.56 -7.69
N ALA A 118 8.37 -20.14 -7.40
CA ALA A 118 7.80 -20.19 -6.07
C ALA A 118 7.51 -21.64 -5.67
N THR A 119 7.41 -21.91 -4.37
CA THR A 119 7.05 -23.27 -3.92
C THR A 119 5.58 -23.54 -4.23
N PRO A 120 5.24 -24.59 -5.00
CA PRO A 120 3.85 -24.92 -5.30
C PRO A 120 3.04 -25.23 -4.03
N GLY A 121 1.78 -24.80 -4.01
CA GLY A 121 0.85 -25.08 -2.90
C GLY A 121 1.09 -24.25 -1.62
N VAL A 122 2.01 -23.27 -1.66
CA VAL A 122 2.09 -22.25 -0.62
C VAL A 122 1.10 -21.15 -0.92
N ASP A 123 0.20 -20.90 0.01
CA ASP A 123 -0.77 -19.81 -0.04
C ASP A 123 -0.22 -18.63 0.78
N ASP A 124 0.36 -17.65 0.08
CA ASP A 124 0.87 -16.44 0.73
C ASP A 124 -0.23 -15.41 0.95
N LYS A 125 -1.26 -15.40 0.11
CA LYS A 125 -2.49 -14.60 0.25
C LYS A 125 -3.19 -14.84 1.58
N THR A 126 -3.44 -16.10 1.93
CA THR A 126 -4.00 -16.48 3.25
C THR A 126 -3.08 -16.03 4.38
N PHE A 127 -1.76 -16.19 4.23
CA PHE A 127 -0.81 -15.65 5.22
C PHE A 127 -0.95 -14.14 5.42
N ILE A 128 -1.14 -13.37 4.35
CA ILE A 128 -1.30 -11.92 4.49
C ILE A 128 -2.65 -11.55 5.11
N SER A 129 -3.73 -12.24 4.78
CA SER A 129 -5.03 -12.02 5.44
C SER A 129 -4.98 -12.34 6.94
N ASP A 130 -4.38 -13.47 7.32
CA ASP A 130 -4.20 -13.88 8.72
C ASP A 130 -3.30 -12.90 9.48
N LEU A 131 -2.21 -12.46 8.84
CA LEU A 131 -1.30 -11.48 9.42
C LEU A 131 -1.97 -10.13 9.64
N ILE A 132 -2.71 -9.62 8.65
CA ILE A 132 -3.46 -8.37 8.83
C ILE A 132 -4.46 -8.52 9.96
N GLY A 133 -5.24 -9.60 10.02
CA GLY A 133 -6.16 -9.87 11.13
C GLY A 133 -5.47 -9.82 12.49
N HIS A 134 -4.37 -10.57 12.65
CA HIS A 134 -3.58 -10.56 13.87
C HIS A 134 -3.05 -9.17 14.26
N LEU A 135 -2.60 -8.38 13.29
CA LEU A 135 -2.12 -7.01 13.53
C LEU A 135 -3.24 -6.08 13.97
N LEU A 136 -4.42 -6.19 13.35
CA LEU A 136 -5.59 -5.40 13.72
C LEU A 136 -6.08 -5.73 15.13
N ASP A 137 -5.90 -6.95 15.59
CA ASP A 137 -6.25 -7.36 16.96
C ASP A 137 -5.18 -6.98 18.00
N SER A 138 -3.95 -6.70 17.57
CA SER A 138 -2.81 -6.50 18.48
C SER A 138 -2.31 -5.06 18.58
N TYR A 139 -2.48 -4.26 17.53
CA TYR A 139 -1.96 -2.89 17.44
C TYR A 139 -3.07 -1.91 17.11
N CYS A 140 -2.89 -0.63 17.49
CA CYS A 140 -3.80 0.45 17.17
C CYS A 140 -3.59 0.94 15.74
N VAL A 141 -4.29 0.31 14.79
CA VAL A 141 -4.18 0.54 13.34
C VAL A 141 -5.38 1.35 12.86
N ASP A 142 -5.13 2.31 11.97
CA ASP A 142 -6.18 2.93 11.16
C ASP A 142 -6.55 1.99 10.00
N VAL A 143 -7.67 1.27 10.12
CA VAL A 143 -8.12 0.28 9.14
C VAL A 143 -8.46 0.88 7.77
N SER A 144 -8.59 2.21 7.69
CA SER A 144 -8.77 2.94 6.43
C SER A 144 -7.45 3.31 5.75
N ARG A 145 -6.30 3.09 6.41
CA ARG A 145 -4.93 3.41 5.95
C ARG A 145 -3.99 2.21 6.10
N ILE A 146 -4.36 1.10 5.45
CA ILE A 146 -3.50 -0.08 5.27
C ILE A 146 -2.95 -0.04 3.85
N TYR A 147 -1.65 -0.26 3.69
CA TYR A 147 -0.94 -0.11 2.42
C TYR A 147 -0.04 -1.30 2.13
N ALA A 148 0.36 -1.45 0.87
CA ALA A 148 1.34 -2.46 0.47
C ALA A 148 2.38 -1.88 -0.50
N THR A 149 3.64 -2.29 -0.32
CA THR A 149 4.75 -1.98 -1.21
C THR A 149 5.66 -3.19 -1.34
N GLY A 150 6.44 -3.29 -2.39
CA GLY A 150 7.33 -4.44 -2.55
C GLY A 150 8.26 -4.31 -3.73
N HIS A 151 9.34 -5.08 -3.70
CA HIS A 151 10.36 -5.08 -4.75
C HIS A 151 10.36 -6.39 -5.54
N SER A 152 10.54 -6.34 -6.86
CA SER A 152 10.74 -7.56 -7.68
C SER A 152 9.58 -8.56 -7.52
N ASN A 153 9.86 -9.81 -7.14
CA ASN A 153 8.83 -10.79 -6.76
C ASN A 153 7.83 -10.26 -5.73
N GLY A 154 8.27 -9.50 -4.73
CA GLY A 154 7.40 -8.87 -3.74
C GLY A 154 6.50 -7.80 -4.35
N GLY A 155 7.01 -7.01 -5.31
CA GLY A 155 6.19 -6.05 -6.06
C GLY A 155 5.15 -6.74 -6.96
N GLY A 156 5.53 -7.87 -7.57
CA GLY A 156 4.58 -8.74 -8.29
C GLY A 156 3.50 -9.32 -7.37
N PHE A 157 3.88 -9.72 -6.15
CA PHE A 157 2.94 -10.24 -5.16
C PHE A 157 1.99 -9.14 -4.63
N VAL A 158 2.46 -7.91 -4.47
CA VAL A 158 1.60 -6.75 -4.18
C VAL A 158 0.52 -6.59 -5.24
N ASN A 159 0.86 -6.72 -6.53
CA ASN A 159 -0.14 -6.71 -7.59
C ASN A 159 -1.13 -7.89 -7.47
N SER A 160 -0.64 -9.10 -7.14
CA SER A 160 -1.49 -10.28 -6.93
C SER A 160 -2.51 -10.09 -5.78
N LEU A 161 -2.09 -9.42 -4.70
CA LEU A 161 -2.97 -9.02 -3.60
C LEU A 161 -3.99 -7.97 -4.06
N ALA A 162 -3.53 -6.91 -4.74
CA ALA A 162 -4.37 -5.83 -5.25
C ALA A 162 -5.44 -6.34 -6.24
N CYS A 163 -5.09 -7.31 -7.08
CA CYS A 163 -5.96 -7.94 -8.06
C CYS A 163 -6.95 -8.96 -7.46
N SER A 164 -6.82 -9.34 -6.20
CA SER A 164 -7.74 -10.28 -5.56
C SER A 164 -8.84 -9.51 -4.82
N PRO A 165 -10.13 -9.83 -5.00
CA PRO A 165 -11.20 -9.11 -4.31
C PRO A 165 -11.16 -9.36 -2.79
N ASP A 166 -10.73 -10.54 -2.35
CA ASP A 166 -10.67 -10.90 -0.93
C ASP A 166 -9.49 -10.26 -0.19
N HIS A 167 -8.42 -9.92 -0.92
CA HIS A 167 -7.19 -9.37 -0.36
C HIS A 167 -7.05 -7.88 -0.65
N GLY A 168 -7.41 -7.44 -1.86
CA GLY A 168 -7.40 -6.04 -2.27
C GLY A 168 -8.25 -5.13 -1.39
N ARG A 169 -9.28 -5.68 -0.72
CA ARG A 169 -10.15 -4.96 0.23
C ARG A 169 -9.39 -4.32 1.40
N TYR A 170 -8.23 -4.86 1.75
CA TYR A 170 -7.44 -4.31 2.85
C TYR A 170 -6.81 -2.97 2.46
N PHE A 171 -6.39 -2.78 1.20
CA PHE A 171 -5.46 -1.72 0.85
C PHE A 171 -6.13 -0.41 0.42
N ALA A 172 -5.66 0.69 1.02
CA ALA A 172 -5.99 2.07 0.65
C ALA A 172 -5.20 2.55 -0.58
N ALA A 173 -3.97 2.05 -0.75
CA ALA A 173 -3.11 2.29 -1.89
C ALA A 173 -1.99 1.23 -1.91
N VAL A 174 -1.39 1.01 -3.08
CA VAL A 174 -0.23 0.13 -3.25
C VAL A 174 0.88 0.80 -4.06
N ALA A 175 2.13 0.41 -3.80
CA ALA A 175 3.28 1.00 -4.47
C ALA A 175 4.38 -0.05 -4.81
N PRO A 176 4.19 -0.89 -5.84
CA PRO A 176 5.21 -1.84 -6.27
C PRO A 176 6.41 -1.15 -6.94
N VAL A 177 7.60 -1.72 -6.76
CA VAL A 177 8.87 -1.24 -7.34
C VAL A 177 9.53 -2.37 -8.11
N SER A 178 9.85 -2.14 -9.39
CA SER A 178 10.42 -3.14 -10.29
C SER A 178 9.64 -4.46 -10.25
N GLY A 179 8.31 -4.38 -10.25
CA GLY A 179 7.43 -5.48 -9.88
C GLY A 179 7.40 -6.62 -10.91
N ALA A 180 7.54 -7.86 -10.46
CA ALA A 180 7.49 -9.04 -11.32
C ALA A 180 6.03 -9.48 -11.57
N PHE A 181 5.34 -8.76 -12.45
CA PHE A 181 3.88 -8.85 -12.66
C PHE A 181 3.39 -10.07 -13.47
N TYR A 182 3.86 -11.27 -13.11
CA TYR A 182 3.53 -12.54 -13.80
C TYR A 182 2.04 -12.89 -13.83
N THR A 183 1.26 -12.39 -12.86
CA THR A 183 -0.16 -12.75 -12.66
C THR A 183 -1.10 -11.56 -12.86
N ASP A 184 -0.68 -10.56 -13.62
CA ASP A 184 -1.58 -9.49 -14.05
C ASP A 184 -2.18 -9.87 -15.39
N ASP A 185 -3.38 -10.44 -15.39
CA ASP A 185 -4.09 -10.91 -16.58
C ASP A 185 -5.57 -10.47 -16.56
N THR A 186 -6.41 -11.10 -17.37
CA THR A 186 -7.86 -10.83 -17.43
C THR A 186 -8.62 -11.27 -16.19
N ALA A 187 -8.02 -12.06 -15.30
CA ALA A 187 -8.61 -12.50 -14.04
C ALA A 187 -8.37 -11.54 -12.86
N CYS A 188 -7.59 -10.46 -13.06
CA CYS A 188 -7.42 -9.41 -12.05
C CYS A 188 -8.75 -8.71 -11.74
N ARG A 189 -9.21 -8.81 -10.49
CA ARG A 189 -10.48 -8.28 -9.97
C ARG A 189 -10.26 -7.55 -8.64
N PRO A 190 -9.79 -6.29 -8.67
CA PRO A 190 -9.64 -5.50 -7.45
C PRO A 190 -10.96 -5.36 -6.70
N HIS A 191 -10.89 -5.33 -5.37
CA HIS A 191 -12.08 -5.21 -4.51
C HIS A 191 -12.85 -3.91 -4.74
N ARG A 192 -12.13 -2.82 -4.98
CA ARG A 192 -12.67 -1.48 -5.21
C ARG A 192 -11.89 -0.80 -6.32
N LEU A 193 -12.60 0.03 -7.07
CA LEU A 193 -12.05 0.88 -8.11
C LEU A 193 -12.55 2.32 -7.87
N PRO A 194 -11.71 3.34 -8.04
CA PRO A 194 -10.28 3.25 -8.34
C PRO A 194 -9.45 2.78 -7.14
N LEU A 195 -8.42 1.95 -7.37
CA LEU A 195 -7.40 1.61 -6.37
C LEU A 195 -6.13 2.43 -6.66
N PRO A 196 -5.69 3.31 -5.74
CA PRO A 196 -4.46 4.06 -5.96
C PRO A 196 -3.22 3.16 -6.07
N VAL A 197 -2.44 3.35 -7.14
CA VAL A 197 -1.23 2.61 -7.48
C VAL A 197 -0.10 3.55 -7.88
N MET A 198 1.08 3.38 -7.27
CA MET A 198 2.32 4.01 -7.71
C MET A 198 3.33 2.95 -8.15
N GLU A 199 3.66 2.91 -9.44
CA GLU A 199 4.68 2.03 -10.00
C GLU A 199 6.01 2.79 -10.14
N ILE A 200 7.14 2.14 -9.88
CA ILE A 200 8.48 2.72 -10.03
C ILE A 200 9.38 1.68 -10.70
N HIS A 201 9.94 2.01 -11.87
CA HIS A 201 10.74 1.05 -12.64
C HIS A 201 11.90 1.70 -13.40
N GLY A 202 13.03 0.99 -13.44
CA GLY A 202 14.21 1.38 -14.21
C GLY A 202 14.21 0.87 -15.65
N THR A 203 14.53 1.72 -16.62
CA THR A 203 14.51 1.32 -18.04
C THR A 203 15.64 0.37 -18.45
N ALA A 204 16.70 0.26 -17.64
CA ALA A 204 17.81 -0.68 -17.83
C ALA A 204 17.71 -1.91 -16.90
N ASP A 205 16.54 -2.18 -16.33
CA ASP A 205 16.26 -3.40 -15.61
C ASP A 205 16.37 -4.62 -16.56
N ARG A 206 17.29 -5.53 -16.27
CA ARG A 206 17.51 -6.77 -17.05
C ARG A 206 16.96 -8.01 -16.35
N THR A 207 16.41 -7.86 -15.15
CA THR A 207 15.84 -8.97 -14.37
C THR A 207 14.33 -9.03 -14.56
N ILE A 208 13.68 -7.89 -14.45
CA ILE A 208 12.27 -7.67 -14.79
C ILE A 208 12.26 -6.58 -15.86
N PRO A 209 12.39 -6.94 -17.15
CA PRO A 209 12.58 -5.96 -18.21
C PRO A 209 11.43 -4.95 -18.30
N TYR A 210 11.78 -3.66 -18.39
CA TYR A 210 10.81 -2.58 -18.54
C TYR A 210 9.89 -2.77 -19.77
N THR A 211 10.43 -3.36 -20.83
CA THR A 211 9.75 -3.67 -22.08
C THR A 211 9.01 -5.01 -22.07
N GLY A 212 8.98 -5.74 -20.95
CA GLY A 212 8.37 -7.06 -20.84
C GLY A 212 9.20 -8.17 -21.50
N GLY A 213 8.60 -9.35 -21.61
CA GLY A 213 9.22 -10.55 -22.19
C GLY A 213 9.15 -11.77 -21.27
N GLU A 214 10.05 -12.73 -21.46
CA GLU A 214 10.10 -13.93 -20.63
C GLU A 214 11.01 -13.73 -19.42
N GLY A 215 10.44 -13.81 -18.22
CA GLY A 215 11.16 -13.82 -16.96
C GLY A 215 11.33 -15.24 -16.41
N ARG A 216 12.21 -15.41 -15.42
CA ARG A 216 12.41 -16.70 -14.72
C ARG A 216 11.11 -17.29 -14.16
N GLY A 217 10.15 -16.44 -13.80
CA GLY A 217 8.86 -16.82 -13.23
C GLY A 217 7.73 -17.05 -14.23
N GLY A 218 7.93 -16.73 -15.51
CA GLY A 218 6.88 -16.72 -16.54
C GLY A 218 6.93 -15.46 -17.42
N THR A 219 5.91 -15.29 -18.26
CA THR A 219 5.77 -14.11 -19.12
C THR A 219 5.50 -12.86 -18.29
N LEU A 220 6.15 -11.76 -18.66
CA LEU A 220 6.01 -10.43 -18.07
C LEU A 220 5.41 -9.49 -19.11
N PRO A 221 4.36 -8.73 -18.79
CA PRO A 221 3.91 -7.63 -19.63
C PRO A 221 5.01 -6.56 -19.69
N SER A 222 4.98 -5.70 -20.71
CA SER A 222 5.71 -4.44 -20.60
C SER A 222 5.11 -3.59 -19.46
N ILE A 223 5.92 -2.72 -18.86
CA ILE A 223 5.42 -1.81 -17.81
C ILE A 223 4.36 -0.86 -18.39
N ALA A 224 4.50 -0.47 -19.66
CA ALA A 224 3.48 0.28 -20.38
C ALA A 224 2.15 -0.50 -20.45
N GLU A 225 2.14 -1.76 -20.89
CA GLU A 225 0.91 -2.58 -20.91
C GLU A 225 0.31 -2.79 -19.53
N TRP A 226 1.15 -3.00 -18.51
CA TRP A 226 0.70 -3.16 -17.12
C TRP A 226 -0.02 -1.89 -16.63
N LEU A 227 0.58 -0.72 -16.86
CA LEU A 227 -0.01 0.58 -16.51
C LEU A 227 -1.30 0.84 -17.29
N GLU A 228 -1.35 0.52 -18.58
CA GLU A 228 -2.57 0.63 -19.38
C GLU A 228 -3.71 -0.25 -18.84
N ARG A 229 -3.40 -1.45 -18.35
CA ARG A 229 -4.41 -2.32 -17.72
C ARG A 229 -4.95 -1.71 -16.43
N TRP A 230 -4.10 -1.13 -15.59
CA TRP A 230 -4.55 -0.41 -14.40
C TRP A 230 -5.35 0.85 -14.75
N ALA A 231 -4.89 1.65 -15.72
CA ALA A 231 -5.62 2.83 -16.19
C ALA A 231 -7.03 2.47 -16.68
N ARG A 232 -7.18 1.37 -17.43
CA ARG A 232 -8.50 0.87 -17.86
C ARG A 232 -9.36 0.41 -16.68
N ARG A 233 -8.79 -0.31 -15.72
CA ARG A 233 -9.53 -0.77 -14.52
C ARG A 233 -10.01 0.40 -13.68
N ASP A 234 -9.16 1.38 -13.44
CA ASP A 234 -9.47 2.55 -12.62
C ASP A 234 -10.27 3.63 -13.38
N GLY A 235 -10.68 3.35 -14.62
CA GLY A 235 -11.50 4.25 -15.42
C GLY A 235 -10.82 5.57 -15.75
N CYS A 236 -9.48 5.58 -15.86
CA CYS A 236 -8.67 6.75 -16.15
C CYS A 236 -8.74 7.17 -17.62
N ASN A 237 -8.36 8.41 -17.89
CA ASN A 237 -8.01 8.85 -19.24
C ASN A 237 -6.88 7.97 -19.81
N THR A 238 -6.90 7.69 -21.11
CA THR A 238 -6.02 6.69 -21.71
C THR A 238 -4.54 7.05 -21.63
N LEU A 239 -4.20 8.34 -21.78
CA LEU A 239 -2.82 8.82 -21.76
C LEU A 239 -2.50 9.52 -20.44
N PRO A 240 -1.34 9.24 -19.83
CA PRO A 240 -0.87 9.99 -18.68
C PRO A 240 -0.43 11.40 -19.09
N VAL A 241 -0.40 12.29 -18.10
CA VAL A 241 0.30 13.57 -18.15
C VAL A 241 1.64 13.41 -17.45
N GLU A 242 2.71 13.87 -18.07
CA GLU A 242 4.02 13.94 -17.44
C GLU A 242 4.10 15.17 -16.52
N VAL A 243 4.35 14.93 -15.23
CA VAL A 243 4.28 15.92 -14.16
C VAL A 243 5.60 16.00 -13.41
N GLY A 244 6.53 16.77 -13.98
CA GLY A 244 7.79 17.09 -13.34
C GLY A 244 8.95 16.24 -13.85
N LEU A 245 10.02 16.94 -14.22
CA LEU A 245 11.35 16.41 -14.44
C LEU A 245 12.14 16.71 -13.17
N SER A 246 12.25 15.75 -12.25
CA SER A 246 13.14 15.92 -11.08
C SER A 246 14.61 15.94 -11.54
N SER A 247 14.89 15.27 -12.66
CA SER A 247 16.12 15.38 -13.46
C SER A 247 15.84 14.90 -14.89
N SER A 248 16.81 14.98 -15.80
CA SER A 248 16.69 14.39 -17.14
C SER A 248 16.55 12.86 -17.15
N ARG A 249 16.62 12.19 -15.98
CA ARG A 249 16.54 10.73 -15.84
C ARG A 249 15.35 10.24 -15.01
N VAL A 250 14.51 11.14 -14.52
CA VAL A 250 13.37 10.79 -13.65
C VAL A 250 12.12 11.43 -14.23
N HIS A 251 11.21 10.58 -14.70
CA HIS A 251 9.95 10.99 -15.31
C HIS A 251 8.80 10.51 -14.45
N VAL A 252 7.94 11.44 -14.02
CA VAL A 252 6.73 11.11 -13.27
C VAL A 252 5.54 11.26 -14.20
N LEU A 253 4.83 10.17 -14.43
CA LEU A 253 3.63 10.10 -15.25
C LEU A 253 2.43 9.93 -14.31
N ARG A 254 1.36 10.71 -14.52
CA ARG A 254 0.12 10.63 -13.76
C ARG A 254 -1.07 10.47 -14.68
N TRP A 255 -1.92 9.51 -14.35
CA TRP A 255 -3.21 9.37 -15.00
C TRP A 255 -4.24 10.29 -14.33
N THR A 256 -5.14 10.82 -15.14
CA THR A 256 -6.18 11.77 -14.73
C THR A 256 -7.56 11.16 -14.94
N ASN A 257 -8.56 11.72 -14.25
CA ASN A 257 -9.96 11.34 -14.36
C ASN A 257 -10.22 9.82 -14.17
N CYS A 258 -9.50 9.20 -13.23
CA CYS A 258 -9.72 7.81 -12.81
C CYS A 258 -11.01 7.71 -11.99
N HIS A 259 -12.14 7.49 -12.67
CA HIS A 259 -13.48 7.62 -12.08
C HIS A 259 -13.70 8.96 -11.36
N GLY A 260 -13.32 10.06 -12.00
CA GLY A 260 -13.47 11.41 -11.45
C GLY A 260 -12.44 11.80 -10.38
N ARG A 261 -11.38 11.01 -10.20
CA ARG A 261 -10.26 11.30 -9.29
C ARG A 261 -8.94 11.39 -10.07
N ASP A 262 -8.10 12.34 -9.71
CA ASP A 262 -6.73 12.44 -10.23
C ASP A 262 -5.73 11.77 -9.30
N ASP A 263 -4.53 11.49 -9.83
CA ASP A 263 -3.36 10.96 -9.09
C ASP A 263 -3.61 9.60 -8.40
N VAL A 264 -4.59 8.85 -8.90
CA VAL A 264 -4.82 7.45 -8.51
C VAL A 264 -3.71 6.56 -9.06
N LEU A 265 -3.37 6.69 -10.34
CA LEU A 265 -2.34 5.89 -10.98
C LEU A 265 -1.14 6.78 -11.33
N ARG A 266 0.02 6.42 -10.80
CA ARG A 266 1.29 7.11 -11.00
C ARG A 266 2.35 6.12 -11.44
N HIS A 267 3.20 6.55 -12.37
CA HIS A 267 4.41 5.83 -12.76
C HIS A 267 5.63 6.72 -12.60
N VAL A 268 6.69 6.20 -12.00
CA VAL A 268 8.02 6.83 -11.98
C VAL A 268 8.97 6.01 -12.84
N ARG A 269 9.25 6.51 -14.05
CA ARG A 269 10.24 5.93 -14.94
C ARG A 269 11.62 6.48 -14.63
N LEU A 270 12.57 5.57 -14.39
CA LEU A 270 13.95 5.90 -14.06
C LEU A 270 14.88 5.50 -15.22
N ASP A 271 15.30 6.47 -16.02
CA ASP A 271 16.09 6.22 -17.22
C ASP A 271 17.51 5.73 -16.86
N GLY A 272 17.89 4.56 -17.38
CA GLY A 272 19.17 3.92 -17.14
C GLY A 272 19.31 3.24 -15.77
N ALA A 273 18.28 3.30 -14.91
CA ALA A 273 18.28 2.57 -13.64
C ALA A 273 18.14 1.06 -13.87
N THR A 274 18.80 0.28 -13.03
CA THR A 274 18.84 -1.20 -13.09
C THR A 274 17.88 -1.81 -12.07
N HIS A 275 17.85 -3.15 -11.94
CA HIS A 275 17.01 -3.89 -10.98
C HIS A 275 17.45 -3.70 -9.52
N LYS A 276 17.24 -2.50 -8.98
CA LYS A 276 17.59 -2.12 -7.61
C LYS A 276 16.49 -1.26 -7.03
N TRP A 277 16.34 -1.33 -5.72
CA TRP A 277 15.58 -0.33 -4.99
C TRP A 277 16.26 1.04 -5.15
N PRO A 278 15.61 2.06 -5.73
CA PRO A 278 16.16 3.40 -5.82
C PRO A 278 16.20 4.03 -4.43
N GLY A 279 17.38 4.13 -3.81
CA GLY A 279 17.57 4.75 -2.50
C GLY A 279 18.15 6.16 -2.58
N LYS A 280 18.42 6.78 -1.43
CA LYS A 280 18.92 8.16 -1.27
C LYS A 280 20.09 8.58 -2.18
N ASP A 281 20.97 7.65 -2.55
CA ASP A 281 22.15 7.92 -3.38
C ASP A 281 21.86 7.79 -4.89
N SER A 282 20.61 7.52 -5.26
CA SER A 282 20.13 7.42 -6.64
C SER A 282 19.55 8.76 -7.12
N ALA A 283 19.26 8.88 -8.42
CA ALA A 283 18.57 10.06 -8.95
C ALA A 283 17.14 10.25 -8.40
N PHE A 284 16.59 9.23 -7.76
CA PHE A 284 15.29 9.21 -7.13
C PHE A 284 15.35 8.31 -5.89
N ASP A 285 14.84 8.80 -4.76
CA ASP A 285 14.66 8.01 -3.54
C ASP A 285 13.20 7.52 -3.46
N ALA A 286 13.01 6.22 -3.67
CA ALA A 286 11.70 5.61 -3.76
C ALA A 286 10.96 5.64 -2.42
N SER A 287 11.66 5.45 -1.30
CA SER A 287 11.03 5.26 0.00
C SER A 287 10.22 6.47 0.48
N PRO A 288 10.77 7.69 0.57
CA PRO A 288 9.98 8.86 0.97
C PRO A 288 8.85 9.17 -0.01
N ALA A 289 9.08 8.98 -1.32
CA ALA A 289 8.05 9.21 -2.34
C ALA A 289 6.87 8.22 -2.22
N ILE A 290 7.17 6.95 -1.90
CA ILE A 290 6.15 5.93 -1.60
C ILE A 290 5.38 6.32 -0.34
N VAL A 291 6.06 6.72 0.74
CA VAL A 291 5.39 7.14 1.99
C VAL A 291 4.43 8.31 1.73
N GLU A 292 4.87 9.32 0.99
CA GLU A 292 4.05 10.47 0.61
C GLU A 292 2.82 10.05 -0.20
N PHE A 293 3.02 9.25 -1.26
CA PHE A 293 1.93 8.75 -2.09
C PHE A 293 0.91 7.94 -1.27
N LEU A 294 1.37 7.01 -0.44
CA LEU A 294 0.48 6.15 0.34
C LEU A 294 -0.36 6.97 1.33
N LEU A 295 0.28 7.89 2.07
CA LEU A 295 -0.42 8.69 3.09
C LEU A 295 -1.41 9.71 2.53
N ALA A 296 -1.30 10.07 1.24
CA ALA A 296 -2.30 10.86 0.55
C ALA A 296 -3.63 10.10 0.31
N HIS A 297 -3.63 8.77 0.50
CA HIS A 297 -4.76 7.91 0.16
C HIS A 297 -5.39 7.23 1.38
N ARG A 298 -6.72 7.21 1.42
CA ARG A 298 -7.54 6.54 2.43
C ARG A 298 -8.67 5.76 1.75
N LYS A 299 -9.06 4.61 2.33
CA LYS A 299 -10.32 3.95 1.95
C LYS A 299 -11.50 4.83 2.41
N VAL A 300 -12.41 5.13 1.48
CA VAL A 300 -13.68 5.82 1.74
C VAL A 300 -14.75 4.79 2.02
#